data_AF-A0A1Q7V3Y5-F1
#
_entry.id   AF-A0A1Q7V3Y5-F1
#
_cell.length_a   1.000
_cell.length_b   1.000
_cell.length_c   1.000
_cell.angle_alpha   90.00
_cell.angle_beta   90.00
_cell.angle_gamma   90.00
#
_symmetry.space_group_name_H-M   'P 1'
#
loop_
_entity.id
_entity.type
_entity.pdbx_description
1 polymer ?
#
loop_
_entity_poly.entity_id
_entity_poly.type
_entity_poly.pdbx_seq_one_letter_code
_entity_poly.pdbx_strand_id
1 'polypeptide(L)'
;MAQLKIREMPQDERPREKLLARGPDALTNPELIAILLRTGRRGTNVIEVARELLEKYKSFAELSRCSVNELRAIKGIGPAKALELVAAFNLGKRFAQEPLSQQKLDSPELVHELLGREMRMLRTESLRVVLLDTRYRLMRVESVSVGSMNESIAHPREIFRPAITYS
;
A
#
# COMPACT_ATOMS: atom_id res chain seq x y z
N MET A 1 -5.34 33.65 5.39
CA MET A 1 -4.03 34.18 4.96
C MET A 1 -3.56 33.39 3.75
N ALA A 2 -2.97 34.04 2.74
CA ALA A 2 -2.43 33.31 1.59
C ALA A 2 -1.26 32.44 2.07
N GLN A 3 -1.40 31.12 1.95
CA GLN A 3 -0.33 30.20 2.34
C GLN A 3 0.87 30.39 1.40
N LEU A 4 2.06 30.48 2.00
CA LEU A 4 3.33 30.59 1.28
C LEU A 4 3.44 29.48 0.22
N LYS A 5 3.85 29.86 -0.99
CA LYS A 5 4.23 28.88 -2.02
C LYS A 5 5.50 28.18 -1.55
N ILE A 6 5.69 26.93 -1.97
CA ILE A 6 6.91 26.17 -1.62
C ILE A 6 8.19 26.92 -2.02
N ARG A 7 8.18 27.63 -3.16
CA ARG A 7 9.33 28.45 -3.61
C ARG A 7 9.63 29.65 -2.72
N GLU A 8 8.69 30.07 -1.88
CA GLU A 8 8.84 31.19 -0.95
C GLU A 8 9.36 30.71 0.43
N MET A 9 9.39 29.39 0.67
CA MET A 9 10.03 28.81 1.85
C MET A 9 11.56 28.92 1.74
N PRO A 10 12.28 29.01 2.89
CA PRO A 10 13.72 28.81 2.95
C PRO A 10 14.12 27.54 2.21
N GLN A 11 15.21 27.59 1.46
CA GLN A 11 15.58 26.51 0.55
C GLN A 11 15.75 25.17 1.28
N ASP A 12 16.28 25.19 2.50
CA ASP A 12 16.50 24.03 3.35
C ASP A 12 15.21 23.47 3.99
N GLU A 13 14.12 24.24 3.98
CA GLU A 13 12.80 23.80 4.44
C GLU A 13 11.90 23.33 3.29
N ARG A 14 12.33 23.48 2.03
CA ARG A 14 11.57 22.94 0.89
C ARG A 14 11.70 21.41 0.87
N PRO A 15 10.61 20.65 0.73
CA PRO A 15 10.65 19.19 0.93
C PRO A 15 11.72 18.45 0.10
N ARG A 16 11.90 18.81 -1.18
CA ARG A 16 12.85 18.10 -2.05
C ARG A 16 14.29 18.40 -1.68
N GLU A 17 14.59 19.66 -1.41
CA GLU A 17 15.88 20.16 -0.99
C GLU A 17 16.24 19.62 0.40
N LYS A 18 15.27 19.60 1.32
CA LYS A 18 15.39 18.97 2.65
C LYS A 18 15.69 17.47 2.53
N LEU A 19 15.00 16.75 1.64
CA LEU A 19 15.23 15.33 1.38
C LEU A 19 16.65 15.08 0.85
N LEU A 20 17.13 15.92 -0.08
CA LEU A 20 18.48 15.81 -0.62
C LEU A 20 19.57 16.10 0.42
N ALA A 21 19.34 17.09 1.30
CA ALA A 21 20.35 17.53 2.26
C ALA A 21 20.38 16.69 3.55
N ARG A 22 19.22 16.20 4.01
CA ARG A 22 19.06 15.60 5.35
C ARG A 22 18.46 14.18 5.33
N GLY A 23 18.09 13.67 4.16
CA GLY A 23 17.48 12.35 4.01
C GLY A 23 16.00 12.29 4.38
N PRO A 24 15.35 11.12 4.19
CA PRO A 24 13.91 10.96 4.36
C PRO A 24 13.42 11.13 5.81
N ASP A 25 14.26 10.80 6.80
CA ASP A 25 13.91 10.88 8.22
C ASP A 25 13.72 12.32 8.72
N ALA A 26 14.25 13.30 7.98
CA ALA A 26 14.07 14.72 8.28
C ALA A 26 12.72 15.29 7.78
N LEU A 27 11.93 14.50 7.06
CA LEU A 27 10.65 14.91 6.50
C LEU A 27 9.50 14.40 7.34
N THR A 28 8.47 15.23 7.46
CA THR A 28 7.17 14.85 7.96
C THR A 28 6.38 14.05 6.92
N ASN A 29 5.39 13.28 7.37
CA ASN A 29 4.49 12.52 6.50
C ASN A 29 3.82 13.39 5.41
N PRO A 30 3.28 14.60 5.70
CA PRO A 30 2.79 15.50 4.67
C PRO A 30 3.85 15.92 3.65
N GLU A 31 5.10 16.14 4.07
CA GLU A 31 6.19 16.53 3.17
C GLU A 31 6.57 15.39 2.21
N LEU A 32 6.62 14.14 2.69
CA LEU A 32 6.85 12.96 1.84
C LEU A 32 5.76 12.82 0.77
N ILE A 33 4.49 12.92 1.16
CA ILE A 33 3.37 12.91 0.22
C ILE A 33 3.45 14.12 -0.73
N ALA A 34 3.83 15.29 -0.24
CA ALA A 34 3.91 16.48 -1.05
C ALA A 34 4.96 16.39 -2.17
N ILE A 35 6.06 15.67 -1.94
CA ILE A 35 7.05 15.38 -2.99
C ILE A 35 6.41 14.57 -4.11
N LEU A 36 5.64 13.52 -3.77
CA LEU A 36 4.91 12.69 -4.72
C LEU A 36 3.89 13.50 -5.51
N LEU A 37 3.11 14.36 -4.84
CA LEU A 37 2.07 15.18 -5.48
C LEU A 37 2.63 16.31 -6.34
N ARG A 38 3.88 16.73 -6.11
CA ARG A 38 4.68 17.76 -6.81
C ARG A 38 4.15 19.20 -6.69
N THR A 39 2.84 19.40 -6.82
CA THR A 39 2.21 20.72 -6.88
C THR A 39 0.92 20.74 -6.04
N GLY A 40 0.57 21.93 -5.54
CA GLY A 40 -0.66 22.14 -4.78
C GLY A 40 -1.85 22.40 -5.71
N ARG A 41 -2.80 23.20 -5.21
CA ARG A 41 -3.90 23.79 -5.99
C ARG A 41 -3.87 25.30 -5.85
N ARG A 42 -4.69 26.01 -6.63
CA ARG A 42 -4.79 27.47 -6.49
C ARG A 42 -5.18 27.84 -5.05
N GLY A 43 -4.33 28.64 -4.39
CA GLY A 43 -4.54 29.11 -3.02
C GLY A 43 -4.12 28.16 -1.90
N THR A 44 -3.61 26.96 -2.22
CA THR A 44 -3.19 25.96 -1.22
C THR A 44 -1.92 25.26 -1.70
N ASN A 45 -0.85 25.31 -0.90
CA ASN A 45 0.40 24.66 -1.29
C ASN A 45 0.29 23.13 -1.18
N VAL A 46 1.27 22.41 -1.73
CA VAL A 46 1.20 20.94 -1.83
C VAL A 46 1.30 20.23 -0.48
N ILE A 47 2.01 20.81 0.50
CA ILE A 47 2.13 20.26 1.86
C ILE A 47 0.77 20.29 2.55
N GLU A 48 0.00 21.36 2.36
CA GLU A 48 -1.35 21.48 2.90
C GLU A 48 -2.33 20.51 2.24
N VAL A 49 -2.24 20.32 0.90
CA VAL A 49 -3.04 19.30 0.22
C VAL A 49 -2.72 17.89 0.76
N ALA A 50 -1.44 17.60 1.02
CA ALA A 50 -1.02 16.34 1.63
C ALA A 50 -1.53 16.19 3.07
N ARG A 51 -1.57 17.28 3.84
CA ARG A 51 -2.11 17.30 5.20
C ARG A 51 -3.62 17.06 5.22
N GLU A 52 -4.39 17.76 4.37
CA GLU A 52 -5.85 17.54 4.21
C GLU A 52 -6.17 16.07 3.90
N LEU A 53 -5.33 15.42 3.09
CA LEU A 53 -5.47 14.03 2.73
C LEU A 53 -5.19 13.09 3.93
N LEU A 54 -4.15 13.34 4.72
CA LEU A 54 -3.87 12.59 5.94
C LEU A 54 -4.93 12.80 7.02
N GLU A 55 -5.48 14.01 7.15
CA GLU A 55 -6.56 14.31 8.10
C GLU A 55 -7.86 13.61 7.72
N LYS A 56 -8.22 13.58 6.42
CA LYS A 56 -9.42 12.91 5.94
C LYS A 56 -9.38 11.40 6.18
N TYR A 57 -8.25 10.77 5.86
CA TYR A 57 -8.11 9.32 5.89
C TYR A 57 -7.44 8.79 7.17
N LYS A 58 -7.06 9.66 8.12
CA LYS A 58 -6.58 9.41 9.49
C LYS A 58 -5.36 8.51 9.69
N SER A 59 -5.05 7.62 8.75
CA SER A 59 -3.94 6.68 8.79
C SER A 59 -3.44 6.32 7.38
N PHE A 60 -2.16 5.95 7.26
CA PHE A 60 -1.63 5.43 6.00
C PHE A 60 -2.30 4.13 5.56
N ALA A 61 -2.74 3.31 6.52
CA ALA A 61 -3.45 2.06 6.24
C ALA A 61 -4.79 2.33 5.53
N GLU A 62 -5.59 3.28 6.01
CA GLU A 62 -6.84 3.66 5.35
C GLU A 62 -6.58 4.36 4.02
N LEU A 63 -5.62 5.29 3.98
CA LEU A 63 -5.24 5.99 2.75
C LEU A 63 -4.77 5.04 1.63
N SER A 64 -4.00 4.00 1.99
CA SER A 64 -3.52 2.99 1.03
C SER A 64 -4.62 2.14 0.40
N ARG A 65 -5.82 2.12 0.99
CA ARG A 65 -6.99 1.37 0.51
C ARG A 65 -7.89 2.21 -0.39
N CYS A 66 -7.69 3.51 -0.44
CA CYS A 66 -8.53 4.40 -1.24
C CYS A 66 -8.37 4.13 -2.73
N SER A 67 -9.51 4.01 -3.40
CA SER A 67 -9.59 4.02 -4.85
C SER A 67 -9.20 5.37 -5.44
N VAL A 68 -8.86 5.37 -6.73
CA VAL A 68 -8.58 6.61 -7.49
C VAL A 68 -9.74 7.60 -7.36
N ASN A 69 -10.99 7.13 -7.37
CA ASN A 69 -12.16 7.99 -7.27
C ASN A 69 -12.32 8.62 -5.88
N GLU A 70 -12.04 7.87 -4.82
CA GLU A 70 -12.07 8.41 -3.45
C GLU A 70 -10.98 9.47 -3.25
N LEU A 71 -9.75 9.22 -3.73
CA LEU A 71 -8.65 10.18 -3.64
C LEU A 71 -8.96 11.48 -4.41
N ARG A 72 -9.61 11.36 -5.58
CA ARG A 72 -10.04 12.50 -6.40
C ARG A 72 -11.11 13.37 -5.73
N ALA A 73 -11.77 12.88 -4.68
CA ALA A 73 -12.69 13.71 -3.89
C ALA A 73 -11.96 14.78 -3.06
N ILE A 74 -10.64 14.68 -2.87
CA ILE A 74 -9.83 15.76 -2.31
C ILE A 74 -9.57 16.81 -3.40
N LYS A 75 -9.97 18.05 -3.13
CA LYS A 75 -9.73 19.15 -4.06
C LYS A 75 -8.22 19.33 -4.30
N GLY A 76 -7.79 19.41 -5.56
CA GLY A 76 -6.37 19.51 -5.91
C GLY A 76 -5.66 18.18 -6.18
N ILE A 77 -6.37 17.05 -6.00
CA ILE A 77 -5.93 15.72 -6.42
C ILE A 77 -6.67 15.33 -7.71
N GLY A 78 -6.00 15.58 -8.83
CA GLY A 78 -6.46 15.14 -10.14
C GLY A 78 -6.16 13.66 -10.40
N PRO A 79 -6.55 13.13 -11.58
CA PRO A 79 -6.36 11.72 -11.92
C PRO A 79 -4.88 11.28 -11.84
N ALA A 80 -3.95 12.11 -12.34
CA ALA A 80 -2.52 11.82 -12.30
C ALA A 80 -1.99 11.65 -10.86
N LYS A 81 -2.29 12.61 -9.98
CA LYS A 81 -1.88 12.57 -8.57
C LYS A 81 -2.48 11.40 -7.81
N ALA A 82 -3.74 11.07 -8.09
CA ALA A 82 -4.39 9.91 -7.48
C ALA A 82 -3.73 8.60 -7.92
N LEU A 83 -3.42 8.46 -9.22
CA LEU A 83 -2.68 7.30 -9.75
C LEU A 83 -1.27 7.18 -9.14
N GLU A 84 -0.54 8.29 -9.02
CA GLU A 84 0.77 8.34 -8.37
C GLU A 84 0.72 7.81 -6.92
N LEU A 85 -0.28 8.25 -6.14
CA LEU A 85 -0.45 7.77 -4.76
C LEU A 85 -0.80 6.28 -4.71
N VAL A 86 -1.75 5.83 -5.53
CA VAL A 86 -2.13 4.40 -5.59
C VAL A 86 -0.92 3.55 -5.97
N ALA A 87 -0.12 3.99 -6.94
CA ALA A 87 1.10 3.29 -7.34
C ALA A 87 2.12 3.24 -6.19
N ALA A 88 2.38 4.37 -5.52
CA ALA A 88 3.32 4.45 -4.41
C ALA A 88 2.94 3.52 -3.25
N PHE A 89 1.67 3.49 -2.85
CA PHE A 89 1.21 2.60 -1.79
C PHE A 89 1.28 1.12 -2.18
N ASN A 90 0.94 0.78 -3.44
CA ASN A 90 1.04 -0.59 -3.91
C ASN A 90 2.50 -1.07 -4.01
N LEU A 91 3.43 -0.19 -4.42
CA LEU A 91 4.86 -0.48 -4.36
C LEU A 91 5.33 -0.72 -2.93
N GLY A 92 4.94 0.15 -1.99
CA GLY A 92 5.24 -0.04 -0.57
C GLY A 92 4.69 -1.36 -0.01
N LYS A 93 3.45 -1.73 -0.38
CA LYS A 93 2.86 -3.03 -0.01
C LYS A 93 3.67 -4.20 -0.56
N ARG A 94 4.07 -4.15 -1.84
CA ARG A 94 4.88 -5.21 -2.47
C ARG A 94 6.26 -5.32 -1.83
N PHE A 95 6.93 -4.20 -1.60
CA PHE A 95 8.23 -4.16 -0.93
C PHE A 95 8.15 -4.73 0.48
N ALA A 96 7.13 -4.38 1.26
CA ALA A 96 6.93 -4.95 2.60
C ALA A 96 6.65 -6.47 2.58
N GLN A 97 6.18 -7.01 1.44
CA GLN A 97 5.96 -8.44 1.23
C GLN A 97 7.18 -9.17 0.66
N GLU A 98 8.21 -8.47 0.17
CA GLU A 98 9.43 -9.11 -0.40
C GLU A 98 10.24 -9.95 0.61
N PRO A 99 10.47 -9.51 1.87
CA PRO A 99 11.19 -10.32 2.84
C PRO A 99 10.48 -11.65 3.15
N LEU A 100 9.16 -11.60 3.25
CA LEU A 100 8.29 -12.76 3.48
C LEU A 100 8.30 -13.74 2.29
N SER A 101 8.64 -13.29 1.08
CA SER A 101 8.71 -14.16 -0.09
C SER A 101 10.03 -14.92 -0.22
N GLN A 102 11.11 -14.37 0.31
CA GLN A 102 12.45 -14.98 0.31
C GLN A 102 12.72 -15.84 1.57
N GLN A 103 11.97 -15.61 2.64
CA GLN A 103 12.08 -16.37 3.88
C GLN A 103 11.55 -17.79 3.70
N LYS A 104 12.23 -18.75 4.35
CA LYS A 104 11.76 -20.13 4.44
C LYS A 104 10.49 -20.17 5.29
N LEU A 105 9.38 -20.63 4.72
CA LEU A 105 8.10 -20.81 5.40
C LEU A 105 7.99 -22.25 5.93
N ASP A 106 8.68 -22.54 7.02
CA ASP A 106 8.75 -23.87 7.65
C ASP A 106 8.05 -23.96 9.01
N SER A 107 7.24 -22.96 9.35
CA SER A 107 6.40 -22.98 10.57
C SER A 107 5.01 -22.37 10.32
N PRO A 108 3.97 -22.80 11.06
CA PRO A 108 2.63 -22.21 10.99
C PRO A 108 2.60 -20.71 11.35
N GLU A 109 3.48 -20.28 12.26
CA GLU A 109 3.59 -18.88 12.68
C GLU A 109 4.02 -17.98 11.52
N LEU A 110 4.96 -18.43 10.69
CA LEU A 110 5.39 -17.70 9.50
C LEU A 110 4.28 -17.62 8.44
N VAL A 111 3.47 -18.67 8.29
CA VAL A 111 2.28 -18.63 7.43
C VAL A 111 1.25 -17.64 7.98
N HIS A 112 1.07 -17.56 9.30
CA HIS A 112 0.21 -16.58 9.94
C HIS A 112 0.73 -15.15 9.79
N GLU A 113 2.04 -14.93 9.87
CA GLU A 113 2.65 -13.62 9.63
C GLU A 113 2.43 -13.16 8.18
N LEU A 114 2.60 -14.09 7.23
CA LEU A 114 2.39 -13.84 5.81
C LEU A 114 0.94 -13.45 5.48
N LEU A 115 -0.04 -14.21 5.98
CA LEU A 115 -1.44 -14.11 5.52
C LEU A 115 -2.43 -13.65 6.58
N GLY A 116 -2.13 -13.81 7.86
CA GLY A 116 -3.09 -13.65 8.96
C GLY A 116 -3.68 -12.26 9.05
N ARG A 117 -2.89 -11.20 8.79
CA ARG A 117 -3.40 -9.82 8.78
C ARG A 117 -4.41 -9.60 7.66
N GLU A 118 -4.10 -10.07 6.44
CA GLU A 118 -5.00 -9.95 5.29
C GLU A 118 -6.25 -10.80 5.49
N MET A 119 -6.10 -12.08 5.85
CA MET A 119 -7.21 -13.01 6.02
C MET A 119 -8.20 -12.58 7.10
N ARG A 120 -7.72 -11.98 8.21
CA ARG A 120 -8.59 -11.44 9.28
C ARG A 120 -9.49 -10.30 8.81
N MET A 121 -9.12 -9.59 7.75
CA MET A 121 -9.89 -8.48 7.20
C MET A 121 -10.93 -8.90 6.17
N LEU A 122 -10.96 -10.17 5.76
CA LEU A 122 -11.94 -10.68 4.81
C LEU A 122 -13.32 -10.78 5.48
N ARG A 123 -14.37 -10.41 4.74
CA ARG A 123 -15.76 -10.42 5.22
C ARG A 123 -16.45 -11.78 5.08
N THR A 124 -15.79 -12.70 4.39
CA THR A 124 -16.27 -14.06 4.09
C THR A 124 -15.11 -15.02 4.28
N GLU A 125 -15.43 -16.29 4.52
CA GLU A 125 -14.41 -17.33 4.57
C GLU A 125 -13.66 -17.42 3.25
N SER A 126 -12.36 -17.70 3.31
CA SER A 126 -11.52 -17.82 2.12
C SER A 126 -10.46 -18.89 2.34
N LEU A 127 -10.37 -19.83 1.39
CA LEU A 127 -9.29 -20.80 1.34
C LEU A 127 -8.21 -20.32 0.39
N ARG A 128 -6.99 -20.23 0.92
CA ARG A 128 -5.78 -19.86 0.18
C ARG A 128 -4.86 -21.06 0.06
N VAL A 129 -4.25 -21.22 -1.11
CA VAL A 129 -3.16 -22.17 -1.34
C VAL A 129 -1.85 -21.41 -1.40
N VAL A 130 -0.91 -21.80 -0.54
CA VAL A 130 0.45 -21.25 -0.49
C VAL A 130 1.36 -22.20 -1.26
N LEU A 131 1.87 -21.74 -2.41
CA LEU A 131 2.80 -22.50 -3.24
C LEU A 131 4.22 -22.16 -2.81
N LEU A 132 5.00 -23.21 -2.53
CA LEU A 132 6.37 -23.12 -2.07
C LEU A 132 7.32 -23.81 -3.04
N ASP A 133 8.57 -23.34 -3.12
CA ASP A 133 9.64 -24.03 -3.83
C ASP A 133 10.20 -25.20 -2.98
N THR A 134 11.17 -25.95 -3.53
CA THR A 134 11.84 -27.06 -2.84
C THR A 134 12.65 -26.65 -1.61
N ARG A 135 12.88 -25.34 -1.40
CA ARG A 135 13.53 -24.76 -0.23
C ARG A 135 12.52 -24.13 0.74
N TYR A 136 11.22 -24.42 0.57
CA TYR A 136 10.10 -23.86 1.33
C TYR A 136 9.97 -22.33 1.23
N ARG A 137 10.43 -21.71 0.13
CA ARG A 137 10.25 -20.27 -0.09
C ARG A 137 8.95 -20.02 -0.83
N LEU A 138 8.30 -18.90 -0.54
CA LEU A 138 7.04 -18.55 -1.16
C LEU A 138 7.22 -18.30 -2.66
N MET A 139 6.58 -19.14 -3.48
CA MET A 139 6.44 -18.86 -4.91
C MET A 139 5.22 -17.97 -5.16
N ARG A 140 4.09 -18.29 -4.53
CA ARG A 140 2.80 -17.66 -4.82
C ARG A 140 1.76 -17.99 -3.76
N VAL A 141 0.76 -17.12 -3.62
CA VAL A 141 -0.48 -17.41 -2.86
C VAL A 141 -1.66 -17.29 -3.82
N GLU A 142 -2.47 -18.34 -3.91
CA GLU A 142 -3.65 -18.39 -4.77
C GLU A 142 -4.93 -18.47 -3.94
N SER A 143 -5.97 -17.76 -4.37
CA SER A 143 -7.31 -17.90 -3.79
C SER A 143 -8.03 -19.03 -4.50
N VAL A 144 -8.30 -20.12 -3.79
CA VAL A 144 -8.98 -21.28 -4.38
C VAL A 144 -10.50 -21.17 -4.21
N SER A 145 -10.94 -20.61 -3.09
CA SER A 145 -12.35 -20.32 -2.87
C SER A 145 -12.54 -19.07 -2.01
N VAL A 146 -13.65 -18.41 -2.29
CA VAL A 146 -14.30 -17.50 -1.35
C VAL A 146 -15.58 -18.23 -0.97
N GLY A 147 -15.64 -18.73 0.26
CA GLY A 147 -16.77 -19.47 0.78
C GLY A 147 -18.04 -18.61 0.90
N SER A 148 -19.10 -19.25 1.35
CA SER A 148 -20.32 -18.57 1.81
C SER A 148 -20.08 -17.97 3.22
N MET A 149 -21.16 -17.65 3.96
CA MET A 149 -21.04 -17.12 5.32
C MET A 149 -20.53 -18.17 6.33
N ASN A 150 -20.73 -19.46 6.05
CA ASN A 150 -20.56 -20.55 7.03
C ASN A 150 -19.70 -21.73 6.55
N GLU A 151 -19.33 -21.77 5.27
CA GLU A 151 -18.46 -22.82 4.74
C GLU A 151 -17.76 -22.42 3.45
N SER A 152 -16.61 -23.04 3.22
CA SER A 152 -15.87 -22.97 1.97
C SER A 152 -15.60 -24.39 1.45
N ILE A 153 -16.29 -24.79 0.39
CA ILE A 153 -16.05 -26.08 -0.28
C ILE A 153 -14.77 -25.95 -1.14
N ALA A 154 -13.75 -26.76 -0.84
CA ALA A 154 -12.53 -26.84 -1.63
C ALA A 154 -12.32 -28.27 -2.14
N HIS A 155 -12.65 -28.50 -3.41
CA HIS A 155 -12.42 -29.79 -4.05
C HIS A 155 -10.91 -30.01 -4.27
N PRO A 156 -10.35 -31.21 -4.04
CA PRO A 156 -8.91 -31.47 -4.22
C PRO A 156 -8.37 -30.99 -5.58
N ARG A 157 -9.16 -31.16 -6.65
CA ARG A 157 -8.83 -30.61 -7.98
C ARG A 157 -8.52 -29.11 -7.96
N GLU A 158 -9.32 -28.31 -7.26
CA GLU A 158 -9.12 -26.86 -7.19
C GLU A 158 -7.93 -26.49 -6.30
N ILE A 159 -7.65 -27.30 -5.26
CA ILE A 159 -6.48 -27.13 -4.38
C ILE A 159 -5.17 -27.41 -5.14
N PHE A 160 -5.12 -28.49 -5.93
CA PHE A 160 -3.91 -28.90 -6.65
C PHE A 160 -3.73 -28.19 -7.99
N ARG A 161 -4.79 -27.64 -8.58
CA ARG A 161 -4.72 -26.94 -9.87
C ARG A 161 -3.66 -25.83 -9.88
N PRO A 162 -3.57 -24.93 -8.89
CA PRO A 162 -2.49 -23.95 -8.79
C PRO A 162 -1.10 -24.58 -8.79
N ALA A 163 -0.90 -25.66 -8.04
CA ALA A 163 0.39 -26.32 -7.94
C ALA A 163 0.84 -26.91 -9.30
N ILE A 164 -0.08 -27.46 -10.09
CA ILE A 164 0.21 -27.99 -11.44
C ILE A 164 0.39 -26.86 -12.47
N THR A 165 -0.36 -25.77 -12.32
CA THR A 165 -0.30 -24.65 -13.28
C THR A 165 1.00 -23.86 -13.15
N TYR A 166 1.54 -23.79 -11.94
CA TYR A 166 2.71 -22.97 -11.59
C TYR A 166 3.93 -23.79 -11.13
N SER A 167 3.92 -25.12 -11.33
CA SER A 167 5.08 -25.99 -11.16
C SER A 167 6.16 -25.72 -12.20
#